data_AF-A0A7S1B2F8-F1
#
_entry.id   AF-A0A7S1B2F8-F1
#
_cell.length_a   1.000
_cell.length_b   1.000
_cell.length_c   1.000
_cell.angle_alpha   90.00
_cell.angle_beta   90.00
_cell.angle_gamma   90.00
#
_symmetry.space_group_name_H-M   'P 1'
#
loop_
_entity.id
_entity.type
_entity.pdbx_description
1 polymer ?
#
loop_
_entity_poly.entity_id
_entity_poly.type
_entity_poly.pdbx_seq_one_letter_code
_entity_poly.pdbx_strand_id
1 'polypeptide(L)'
;FAERFKGNPLENEGKPWTSGDDENLLKLAEKYDVNFGDPWIYISWEMQRRETDVRDRYMRIVEMPRERLTRCELGITKSSRPLLMNRKFRMIPCDLYIVPSERNFELIEAQFQLPEAFEKYRQADIF
;
A
#
# COMPACT_ATOMS: atom_id res chain seq x y z
N PHE A 1 -22.79 -2.56 39.99
CA PHE A 1 -21.36 -2.87 40.22
C PHE A 1 -20.45 -2.33 39.10
N ALA A 2 -20.82 -2.46 37.82
CA ALA A 2 -19.97 -2.03 36.69
C ALA A 2 -19.77 -0.51 36.52
N GLU A 3 -20.66 0.33 37.04
CA GLU A 3 -20.56 1.81 36.91
C GLU A 3 -19.38 2.42 37.69
N ARG A 4 -18.96 1.79 38.80
CA ARG A 4 -17.87 2.30 39.66
C ARG A 4 -16.47 2.10 39.07
N PHE A 5 -16.32 1.26 38.06
CA PHE A 5 -15.04 0.97 37.41
C PHE A 5 -14.89 1.67 36.06
N LYS A 6 -15.83 2.54 35.68
CA LYS A 6 -15.70 3.38 34.50
C LYS A 6 -14.69 4.49 34.83
N GLY A 7 -13.52 4.45 34.18
CA GLY A 7 -12.59 5.56 34.20
C GLY A 7 -13.24 6.81 33.62
N ASN A 8 -12.70 7.98 33.95
CA ASN A 8 -13.16 9.23 33.32
C ASN A 8 -12.90 9.14 31.81
N PRO A 9 -13.85 9.60 30.98
CA PRO A 9 -13.63 9.70 29.54
C PRO A 9 -12.47 10.66 29.28
N LEU A 10 -11.65 10.36 28.29
CA LEU A 10 -10.52 11.23 27.96
C LEU A 10 -11.04 12.52 27.33
N GLU A 11 -10.40 13.66 27.60
CA GLU A 11 -10.92 14.97 27.21
C GLU A 11 -11.13 15.13 25.71
N ASN A 12 -10.31 14.48 24.88
CA ASN A 12 -10.35 14.55 23.42
C ASN A 12 -10.83 13.26 22.76
N GLU A 13 -11.42 12.34 23.53
CA GLU A 13 -11.94 11.09 23.01
C GLU A 13 -13.06 11.34 21.98
N GLY A 14 -12.86 10.86 20.75
CA GLY A 14 -13.86 10.97 19.68
C GLY A 14 -13.98 12.34 19.00
N LYS A 15 -13.18 13.34 19.41
CA LYS A 15 -13.12 14.63 18.71
C LYS A 15 -12.41 14.48 17.35
N PRO A 16 -12.78 15.26 16.32
CA PRO A 16 -12.06 15.26 15.05
C PRO A 16 -10.60 15.73 15.25
N TRP A 17 -9.73 15.29 14.35
CA TRP A 17 -8.33 15.72 14.33
C TRP A 17 -8.21 17.09 13.67
N THR A 18 -7.52 18.01 14.32
CA THR A 18 -7.18 19.32 13.77
C THR A 18 -5.70 19.39 13.36
N SER A 19 -5.32 20.36 12.54
CA SER A 19 -3.92 20.56 12.14
C SER A 19 -3.00 20.82 13.34
N GLY A 20 -3.50 21.50 14.38
CA GLY A 20 -2.73 21.72 15.61
C GLY A 20 -2.50 20.43 16.41
N ASP A 21 -3.47 19.50 16.39
CA ASP A 21 -3.30 18.18 17.01
C ASP A 21 -2.23 17.35 16.28
N ASP A 22 -2.20 17.43 14.95
CA ASP A 22 -1.21 16.72 14.13
C ASP A 22 0.22 17.24 14.41
N GLU A 23 0.41 18.56 14.50
CA GLU A 23 1.70 19.15 14.89
C GLU A 23 2.13 18.74 16.29
N ASN A 24 1.18 18.68 17.23
CA ASN A 24 1.47 18.25 18.59
C ASN A 24 1.85 16.76 18.63
N LEU A 25 1.13 15.90 17.90
CA LEU A 25 1.43 14.48 17.77
C LEU A 25 2.86 14.25 17.26
N LEU A 26 3.29 15.01 16.25
CA LEU A 26 4.65 14.89 15.70
C LEU A 26 5.72 15.29 16.73
N LYS A 27 5.51 16.39 17.45
CA LYS A 27 6.43 16.82 18.54
C LYS A 27 6.54 15.78 19.65
N LEU A 28 5.41 15.17 20.03
CA LEU A 28 5.40 14.13 21.05
C LEU A 28 6.04 12.83 20.57
N ALA A 29 5.87 12.48 19.29
CA ALA A 29 6.54 11.33 18.69
C ALA A 29 8.06 11.50 18.62
N GLU A 30 8.57 12.72 18.45
CA GLU A 30 10.00 13.02 18.54
C GLU A 30 10.54 12.94 19.98
N LYS A 31 9.73 13.38 20.96
CA LYS A 31 10.09 13.38 22.39
C LYS A 31 10.10 11.97 22.98
N TYR A 32 9.08 11.17 22.67
CA TYR A 32 8.90 9.80 23.18
C TYR A 32 9.40 8.80 22.14
N ASP A 33 10.72 8.62 22.12
CA ASP A 33 11.37 7.65 21.23
C ASP A 33 11.14 6.20 21.70
N VAL A 34 11.32 5.24 20.79
CA VAL A 34 11.17 3.78 20.97
C VAL A 34 12.01 3.25 22.15
N ASN A 35 13.07 3.98 22.53
CA ASN A 35 13.91 3.68 23.69
C ASN A 35 13.18 3.82 25.05
N PHE A 36 11.99 4.43 25.09
CA PHE A 36 11.21 4.67 26.31
C PHE A 36 10.16 3.56 26.61
N GLY A 37 10.11 2.49 25.81
CA GLY A 37 9.11 1.42 25.95
C GLY A 37 8.01 1.55 24.89
N ASP A 38 6.75 1.51 25.30
CA ASP A 38 5.63 1.78 24.39
C ASP A 38 5.30 3.29 24.38
N PRO A 39 5.76 4.04 23.37
CA PRO A 39 5.58 5.49 23.32
C PRO A 39 4.09 5.88 23.20
N TRP A 40 3.23 5.01 22.67
CA TRP A 40 1.84 5.34 22.42
C TRP A 40 1.05 5.54 23.72
N ILE A 41 1.41 4.85 24.79
CA ILE A 41 0.77 5.02 26.10
C ILE A 41 0.98 6.46 26.59
N TYR A 42 2.20 6.99 26.49
CA TYR A 42 2.52 8.34 26.95
C TYR A 42 1.94 9.42 26.04
N ILE A 43 2.03 9.23 24.73
CA ILE A 43 1.47 10.17 23.76
C ILE A 43 -0.05 10.22 23.90
N SER A 44 -0.71 9.07 24.05
CA SER A 44 -2.17 8.99 24.23
C SER A 44 -2.63 9.68 25.51
N TRP A 45 -1.84 9.57 26.58
CA TRP A 45 -2.06 10.30 27.83
C TRP A 45 -1.90 11.82 27.64
N GLU A 46 -0.82 12.30 27.02
CA GLU A 46 -0.63 13.75 26.81
C GLU A 46 -1.70 14.34 25.86
N MET A 47 -2.13 13.59 24.84
CA MET A 47 -3.16 14.04 23.91
C MET A 47 -4.58 13.86 24.43
N GLN A 48 -4.75 13.15 25.55
CA GLN A 48 -6.05 12.76 26.10
C GLN A 48 -6.95 12.09 25.04
N ARG A 49 -6.38 11.14 24.29
CA ARG A 49 -7.03 10.36 23.24
C ARG A 49 -6.73 8.87 23.44
N ARG A 50 -7.50 7.99 22.79
CA ARG A 50 -7.21 6.55 22.83
C ARG A 50 -5.89 6.25 22.10
N GLU A 51 -5.11 5.34 22.68
CA GLU A 51 -3.86 4.85 22.10
C GLU A 51 -4.01 4.40 20.65
N THR A 52 -5.07 3.64 20.34
CA THR A 52 -5.34 3.15 18.98
C THR A 52 -5.59 4.30 17.98
N ASP A 53 -6.31 5.34 18.39
CA ASP A 53 -6.62 6.50 17.54
C ASP A 53 -5.34 7.30 17.24
N VAL A 54 -4.53 7.54 18.26
CA VAL A 54 -3.24 8.25 18.14
C VAL A 54 -2.28 7.48 17.22
N ARG A 55 -2.13 6.17 17.43
CA ARG A 55 -1.27 5.31 16.62
C ARG A 55 -1.73 5.27 15.16
N ASP A 56 -3.02 5.07 14.92
CA ASP A 56 -3.58 5.00 13.57
C ASP A 56 -3.44 6.35 12.85
N ARG A 57 -3.58 7.46 13.57
CA ARG A 57 -3.34 8.80 13.02
C ARG A 57 -1.87 8.97 12.62
N TYR A 58 -0.93 8.63 13.49
CA TYR A 58 0.50 8.69 13.18
C TYR A 58 0.85 7.85 11.96
N MET A 59 0.35 6.61 11.90
CA MET A 59 0.56 5.72 10.75
C MET A 59 0.10 6.34 9.44
N ARG A 60 -1.04 7.06 9.43
CA ARG A 60 -1.58 7.72 8.23
C ARG A 60 -0.76 8.93 7.78
N ILE A 61 -0.21 9.71 8.71
CA ILE A 61 0.50 10.96 8.39
C ILE A 61 1.98 10.71 8.10
N VAL A 62 2.62 9.77 8.80
CA VAL A 62 4.08 9.57 8.74
C VAL A 62 4.43 8.27 8.01
N GLU A 63 4.00 7.13 8.53
CA GLU A 63 4.49 5.82 8.05
C GLU A 63 3.97 5.47 6.66
N MET A 64 2.66 5.61 6.41
CA MET A 64 2.09 5.27 5.09
C MET A 64 2.66 6.14 3.96
N PRO A 65 2.79 7.48 4.10
CA PRO A 65 3.47 8.29 3.09
C PRO A 65 4.94 7.92 2.93
N ARG A 66 5.66 7.67 4.03
CA ARG A 66 7.07 7.25 4.01
C ARG A 66 7.26 5.93 3.27
N GLU A 67 6.45 4.92 3.57
CA GLU A 67 6.46 3.61 2.90
C GLU A 67 6.05 3.70 1.43
N ARG A 68 5.06 4.55 1.10
CA ARG A 68 4.64 4.78 -0.29
C ARG A 68 5.77 5.36 -1.14
N LEU A 69 6.65 6.16 -0.54
CA LEU A 69 7.83 6.71 -1.19
C LEU A 69 8.98 5.67 -1.32
N THR A 70 9.04 4.66 -0.45
CA THR A 70 10.16 3.70 -0.39
C THR A 70 9.93 2.37 -1.14
N ARG A 71 8.70 1.87 -1.28
CA ARG A 71 8.43 0.54 -1.89
C ARG A 71 7.56 0.61 -3.16
N CYS A 72 8.20 0.69 -4.31
CA CYS A 72 7.64 0.25 -5.59
C CYS A 72 8.46 -0.97 -6.09
N GLU A 73 7.89 -2.16 -6.31
CA GLU A 73 8.54 -3.23 -7.12
C GLU A 73 7.54 -4.20 -7.76
N LEU A 74 7.83 -5.37 -8.39
CA LEU A 74 6.87 -6.30 -9.10
C LEU A 74 7.07 -7.83 -8.79
N GLY A 75 6.04 -8.70 -8.82
CA GLY A 75 6.18 -10.13 -8.47
C GLY A 75 4.89 -10.96 -8.48
N ILE A 76 5.07 -12.18 -8.97
CA ILE A 76 4.03 -13.08 -9.44
C ILE A 76 4.33 -14.43 -8.78
N THR A 77 3.39 -14.98 -8.03
CA THR A 77 3.49 -16.35 -7.51
C THR A 77 2.35 -17.21 -8.01
N LYS A 78 2.71 -18.41 -8.52
CA LYS A 78 1.78 -19.48 -8.91
C LYS A 78 1.14 -20.14 -7.68
N SER A 79 0.21 -19.45 -7.01
CA SER A 79 -0.60 -20.04 -5.94
C SER A 79 -2.07 -20.08 -6.35
N SER A 80 -2.67 -21.28 -6.35
CA SER A 80 -4.09 -21.52 -6.66
C SER A 80 -5.07 -21.05 -5.57
N ARG A 81 -4.57 -20.30 -4.58
CA ARG A 81 -5.34 -19.47 -3.66
C ARG A 81 -4.71 -18.08 -3.65
N PRO A 82 -5.52 -17.00 -3.58
CA PRO A 82 -4.99 -15.64 -3.50
C PRO A 82 -4.30 -15.47 -2.15
N LEU A 83 -2.97 -15.59 -2.14
CA LEU A 83 -2.17 -15.08 -1.04
C LEU A 83 -2.37 -13.56 -1.02
N LEU A 84 -2.75 -13.01 0.13
CA LEU A 84 -2.84 -11.57 0.39
C LEU A 84 -1.43 -10.97 0.28
N MET A 85 -0.99 -10.73 -0.95
CA MET A 85 0.31 -10.18 -1.26
C MET A 85 0.30 -8.66 -1.09
N ASN A 86 0.73 -8.21 0.09
CA ASN A 86 1.23 -6.86 0.29
C ASN A 86 2.62 -6.74 -0.35
N ARG A 87 2.66 -6.44 -1.65
CA ARG A 87 3.75 -5.71 -2.33
C ARG A 87 3.25 -5.30 -3.72
N LYS A 88 3.26 -3.99 -3.96
CA LYS A 88 2.59 -3.30 -5.06
C LYS A 88 3.34 -3.51 -6.37
N PHE A 89 2.97 -4.59 -7.02
CA PHE A 89 3.52 -5.05 -8.25
C PHE A 89 2.73 -4.47 -9.44
N ARG A 90 3.24 -3.40 -10.08
CA ARG A 90 2.54 -2.67 -11.17
C ARG A 90 2.69 -3.39 -12.51
N MET A 91 1.92 -4.45 -12.73
CA MET A 91 1.90 -5.17 -14.01
C MET A 91 1.69 -4.20 -15.17
N ILE A 92 2.55 -4.31 -16.19
CA ILE A 92 2.27 -3.76 -17.51
C ILE A 92 0.91 -4.33 -17.95
N PRO A 93 0.01 -3.53 -18.58
CA PRO A 93 -1.28 -4.02 -19.03
C PRO A 93 -1.12 -5.31 -19.84
N CYS A 94 -2.04 -6.26 -19.67
CA CYS A 94 -2.01 -7.56 -20.36
C CYS A 94 -2.01 -7.45 -21.89
N ASP A 95 -2.27 -6.24 -22.41
CA ASP A 95 -2.39 -5.94 -23.83
C ASP A 95 -1.15 -5.19 -24.39
N LEU A 96 -0.10 -4.95 -23.59
CA LEU A 96 1.14 -4.35 -24.07
C LEU A 96 2.11 -5.43 -24.58
N TYR A 97 2.22 -5.55 -25.89
CA TYR A 97 3.26 -6.36 -26.53
C TYR A 97 4.49 -5.50 -26.78
N ILE A 98 5.60 -5.83 -26.12
CA ILE A 98 6.91 -5.24 -26.43
C ILE A 98 7.46 -6.00 -27.63
N VAL A 99 7.26 -5.45 -28.82
CA VAL A 99 7.88 -5.97 -30.05
C VAL A 99 9.31 -5.44 -30.09
N PRO A 100 10.34 -6.30 -29.97
CA PRO A 100 11.72 -5.86 -30.12
C PRO A 100 11.92 -5.27 -31.51
N SER A 101 12.55 -4.09 -31.59
CA SER A 101 12.87 -3.47 -32.87
C SER A 101 14.07 -4.17 -33.51
N GLU A 102 14.04 -4.39 -34.83
CA GLU A 102 15.15 -4.93 -35.63
C GLU A 102 16.47 -4.18 -35.43
N ARG A 103 16.41 -2.90 -35.03
CA ARG A 103 17.59 -2.07 -34.75
C ARG A 103 18.43 -2.55 -33.56
N ASN A 104 17.81 -3.24 -32.61
CA ASN A 104 18.44 -3.60 -31.33
C ASN A 104 18.63 -5.11 -31.17
N PHE A 105 18.00 -5.93 -32.02
CA PHE A 105 18.01 -7.39 -31.93
C PHE A 105 17.98 -8.00 -33.33
N GLU A 106 18.86 -8.97 -33.59
CA GLU A 106 18.82 -9.80 -34.79
C GLU A 106 17.63 -10.75 -34.71
N LEU A 107 16.48 -10.33 -35.26
CA LEU A 107 15.27 -11.14 -35.27
C LEU A 107 15.34 -12.19 -36.38
N ILE A 108 15.03 -13.44 -36.03
CA ILE A 108 14.89 -14.53 -37.00
C ILE A 108 13.52 -14.40 -37.67
N GLU A 109 13.45 -14.58 -38.98
CA GLU A 109 12.19 -14.58 -39.72
C GLU A 109 11.23 -15.64 -39.16
N ALA A 110 10.01 -15.20 -38.83
CA ALA A 110 8.99 -16.08 -38.30
C ALA A 110 8.52 -17.05 -39.38
N GLN A 111 8.92 -18.32 -39.26
CA GLN A 111 8.42 -19.42 -40.09
C GLN A 111 7.05 -19.89 -39.58
N PHE A 112 6.07 -19.00 -39.59
CA PHE A 112 4.69 -19.35 -39.21
C PHE A 112 3.86 -19.62 -40.47
N GLN A 113 3.39 -20.86 -40.59
CA GLN A 113 2.35 -21.23 -41.55
C GLN A 113 1.07 -21.55 -40.78
N LEU A 114 -0.02 -20.87 -41.13
CA LEU A 114 -1.32 -21.13 -40.55
C LEU A 114 -1.80 -22.53 -40.99
N PRO A 115 -2.15 -23.45 -40.08
CA PRO A 115 -2.69 -24.74 -40.48
C PRO A 115 -4.02 -24.56 -41.22
N GLU A 116 -4.24 -25.30 -42.31
CA GLU A 116 -5.42 -25.17 -43.21
C GLU A 116 -6.76 -25.19 -42.44
N ALA A 117 -6.85 -25.98 -41.37
CA ALA A 117 -8.05 -26.08 -40.53
C ALA A 117 -8.51 -24.73 -39.92
N PHE A 118 -7.58 -23.78 -39.76
CA PHE A 118 -7.81 -22.46 -39.18
C PHE A 118 -7.95 -21.34 -40.19
N GLU A 119 -7.75 -21.62 -41.49
CA GLU A 119 -7.78 -20.60 -42.54
C GLU A 119 -9.14 -19.91 -42.67
N LYS A 120 -10.23 -20.64 -42.43
CA LYS A 120 -11.60 -20.11 -42.39
C LYS A 120 -11.86 -19.06 -41.29
N TYR A 121 -11.01 -19.01 -40.26
CA TYR A 121 -11.12 -18.02 -39.17
C TYR A 121 -10.22 -16.80 -39.41
N ARG A 122 -9.40 -16.81 -40.48
CA ARG A 122 -8.54 -15.69 -40.83
C ARG A 122 -9.40 -14.56 -41.41
N GLN A 123 -9.52 -13.46 -40.69
CA GLN A 123 -10.12 -12.23 -41.19
C GLN A 123 -9.02 -11.34 -41.76
N ALA A 124 -9.11 -10.98 -43.04
CA ALA A 124 -8.11 -10.17 -43.72
C ALA A 124 -8.08 -8.71 -43.22
N ASP A 125 -9.16 -8.26 -42.58
CA ASP A 125 -9.39 -6.84 -42.27
C ASP A 125 -9.02 -6.41 -40.84
N ILE A 126 -8.44 -7.30 -40.03
CA ILE A 126 -8.00 -6.97 -38.67
C ILE A 126 -6.48 -6.90 -38.61
N PHE A 127 -5.89 -5.96 -39.36
CA PHE A 127 -4.58 -5.34 -39.09
C PHE A 127 -4.50 -3.98 -39.78
#